data_AF-A0A848UUE8-F1
#
_entry.id   AF-A0A848UUE8-F1
#
_cell.length_a   1.000
_cell.length_b   1.000
_cell.length_c   1.000
_cell.angle_alpha   90.00
_cell.angle_beta   90.00
_cell.angle_gamma   90.00
#
_symmetry.space_group_name_H-M   'P 1'
#
loop_
_entity.id
_entity.type
_entity.pdbx_description
1 polymer ?
#
loop_
_entity_poly.entity_id
_entity_poly.type
_entity_poly.pdbx_seq_one_letter_code
_entity_poly.pdbx_strand_id
1 'polypeptide(L)'
;DTAPGFTEVCQEIDTWLGCPAEEFIWCSWGNYDRFHIQAESEQYGSPPGFLNYPHLNLKRIWRRTTGQKKKNGLAHALAFHELEFEGQHHRGVDDARNIVRLLPFMDWSLETGLTNL
;
A
#
# COMPACT_ATOMS: atom_id res chain seq x y z
N ASP A 1 -24.81 -7.91 0.32
CA ASP A 1 -23.94 -9.07 0.13
C ASP A 1 -23.85 -9.41 -1.35
N THR A 2 -23.41 -8.42 -2.14
CA THR A 2 -23.42 -8.46 -3.62
C THR A 2 -22.04 -8.11 -4.17
N ALA A 3 -21.00 -8.21 -3.33
CA ALA A 3 -19.64 -7.94 -3.74
C ALA A 3 -19.11 -9.13 -4.56
N PRO A 4 -18.32 -8.89 -5.61
CA PRO A 4 -17.64 -9.94 -6.34
C PRO A 4 -16.75 -10.80 -5.42
N GLY A 5 -16.53 -12.04 -5.82
CA GLY A 5 -15.62 -12.93 -5.09
C GLY A 5 -14.15 -12.51 -5.28
N PHE A 6 -13.26 -12.97 -4.39
CA PHE A 6 -11.83 -12.61 -4.42
C PHE A 6 -11.18 -12.85 -5.80
N THR A 7 -11.37 -14.05 -6.37
CA THR A 7 -10.85 -14.42 -7.70
C THR A 7 -11.34 -13.48 -8.81
N GLU A 8 -12.61 -13.07 -8.77
CA GLU A 8 -13.21 -12.15 -9.74
C GLU A 8 -12.57 -10.76 -9.62
N VAL A 9 -12.43 -10.25 -8.39
CA VAL A 9 -11.75 -8.97 -8.13
C VAL A 9 -10.29 -8.99 -8.57
N CYS A 10 -9.56 -10.10 -8.37
CA CYS A 10 -8.18 -10.22 -8.86
C CYS A 10 -8.09 -10.09 -10.38
N GLN A 11 -9.01 -10.73 -11.12
CA GLN A 11 -9.07 -10.62 -12.58
C GLN A 11 -9.42 -9.20 -13.03
N GLU A 12 -10.34 -8.53 -12.34
CA GLU A 12 -10.70 -7.14 -12.61
C GLU A 12 -9.51 -6.20 -12.37
N ILE A 13 -8.77 -6.38 -11.27
CA ILE A 13 -7.58 -5.58 -10.97
C ILE A 13 -6.49 -5.81 -12.03
N ASP A 14 -6.24 -7.06 -12.42
CA ASP A 14 -5.22 -7.36 -13.43
C ASP A 14 -5.60 -6.80 -14.80
N THR A 15 -6.89 -6.85 -15.16
CA THR A 15 -7.40 -6.23 -16.38
C THR A 15 -7.26 -4.71 -16.35
N TRP A 16 -7.56 -4.09 -15.22
CA TRP A 16 -7.43 -2.64 -15.03
C TRP A 16 -5.95 -2.19 -15.04
N LEU A 17 -5.06 -2.95 -14.40
CA LEU A 17 -3.64 -2.66 -14.35
C LEU A 17 -2.95 -2.87 -15.72
N GLY A 18 -3.43 -3.83 -16.49
CA GLY A 18 -2.94 -4.14 -17.84
C GLY A 18 -1.50 -4.66 -17.80
N CYS A 19 -0.62 -4.03 -18.60
CA CYS A 19 0.81 -4.36 -18.65
C CYS A 19 1.62 -3.25 -17.98
N PRO A 20 1.90 -3.35 -16.67
CA PRO A 20 2.71 -2.36 -15.98
C PRO A 20 4.17 -2.40 -16.49
N ALA A 21 4.86 -1.27 -16.36
CA ALA A 21 6.27 -1.13 -16.74
C ALA A 21 7.19 -2.05 -15.91
N GLU A 22 8.40 -2.30 -16.39
CA GLU A 22 9.39 -3.13 -15.67
C GLU A 22 9.75 -2.54 -14.30
N GLU A 23 9.84 -1.20 -14.19
CA GLU A 23 10.08 -0.51 -12.92
C GLU A 23 8.85 -0.37 -12.01
N PHE A 24 7.73 -1.02 -12.33
CA PHE A 24 6.52 -0.93 -11.51
C PHE A 24 6.76 -1.48 -10.10
N ILE A 25 6.38 -0.69 -9.12
CA ILE A 25 6.28 -1.09 -7.72
C ILE A 25 4.86 -0.83 -7.26
N TRP A 26 4.39 -1.68 -6.36
CA TRP A 26 3.16 -1.42 -5.63
C TRP A 26 3.49 -1.15 -4.18
N CYS A 27 2.64 -0.41 -3.49
CA CYS A 27 2.94 0.07 -2.16
C CYS A 27 1.71 0.05 -1.27
N SER A 28 1.98 0.01 0.03
CA SER A 28 0.96 0.16 1.06
C SER A 28 1.55 0.88 2.27
N TRP A 29 0.70 1.35 3.18
CA TRP A 29 1.20 2.00 4.40
C TRP A 29 1.93 1.04 5.32
N GLY A 30 1.57 -0.25 5.32
CA GLY A 30 2.23 -1.26 6.15
C GLY A 30 2.13 -2.66 5.55
N ASN A 31 2.80 -3.63 6.17
CA ASN A 31 2.80 -5.00 5.64
C ASN A 31 1.45 -5.72 5.80
N TYR A 32 0.49 -5.15 6.53
CA TYR A 32 -0.81 -5.79 6.74
C TYR A 32 -1.51 -6.05 5.41
N ASP A 33 -1.62 -5.04 4.54
CA ASP A 33 -2.28 -5.17 3.23
C ASP A 33 -1.60 -6.25 2.38
N ARG A 34 -0.26 -6.24 2.32
CA ARG A 34 0.51 -7.25 1.58
C ARG A 34 0.24 -8.66 2.11
N PHE A 35 0.36 -8.87 3.41
CA PHE A 35 0.19 -10.19 4.00
C PHE A 35 -1.26 -10.68 3.90
N HIS A 36 -2.23 -9.78 3.98
CA HIS A 36 -3.64 -10.14 3.84
C HIS A 36 -3.93 -10.62 2.41
N ILE A 37 -3.54 -9.85 1.40
CA ILE A 37 -3.75 -10.21 -0.01
C ILE A 37 -2.98 -11.49 -0.35
N GLN A 38 -1.76 -11.68 0.17
CA GLN A 38 -1.01 -12.93 -0.01
C GLN A 38 -1.74 -14.13 0.59
N ALA A 39 -2.23 -14.02 1.83
CA ALA A 39 -2.97 -15.11 2.48
C ALA A 39 -4.26 -15.47 1.75
N GLU A 40 -5.02 -14.47 1.29
CA GLU A 40 -6.23 -14.72 0.48
C GLU A 40 -5.86 -15.34 -0.88
N SER A 41 -4.77 -14.90 -1.50
CA SER A 41 -4.27 -15.47 -2.75
C SER A 41 -3.91 -16.95 -2.60
N GLU A 42 -3.28 -17.33 -1.49
CA GLU A 42 -2.98 -18.73 -1.15
C GLU A 42 -4.26 -19.53 -0.92
N GLN A 43 -5.24 -18.96 -0.22
CA GLN A 43 -6.52 -19.60 0.08
C GLN A 43 -7.35 -19.88 -1.19
N TYR A 44 -7.40 -18.92 -2.12
CA TYR A 44 -8.24 -18.99 -3.32
C TYR A 44 -7.48 -19.47 -4.58
N GLY A 45 -6.15 -19.63 -4.50
CA GLY A 45 -5.31 -20.06 -5.62
C GLY A 45 -5.27 -19.06 -6.78
N SER A 46 -5.54 -17.78 -6.52
CA SER A 46 -5.69 -16.73 -7.54
C SER A 46 -5.00 -15.44 -7.11
N PRO A 47 -3.65 -15.39 -7.10
CA PRO A 47 -2.93 -14.17 -6.78
C PRO A 47 -3.14 -13.10 -7.87
N PRO A 48 -3.40 -11.83 -7.51
CA PRO A 48 -3.39 -10.77 -8.49
C PRO A 48 -1.95 -10.54 -8.99
N GLY A 49 -1.81 -10.21 -10.26
CA GLY A 49 -0.53 -10.10 -10.97
C GLY A 49 0.44 -9.11 -10.33
N PHE A 50 -0.04 -8.04 -9.68
CA PHE A 50 0.81 -7.06 -9.02
C PHE A 50 1.63 -7.66 -7.85
N LEU A 51 1.22 -8.78 -7.26
CA LEU A 51 2.01 -9.45 -6.21
C LEU A 51 3.36 -9.98 -6.71
N ASN A 52 3.53 -10.13 -8.02
CA ASN A 52 4.81 -10.52 -8.64
C ASN A 52 5.80 -9.36 -8.76
N TYR A 53 5.38 -8.14 -8.41
CA TYR A 53 6.21 -6.94 -8.44
C TYR A 53 6.69 -6.58 -7.03
N PRO A 54 7.83 -5.87 -6.92
CA PRO A 54 8.33 -5.42 -5.62
C PRO A 54 7.29 -4.62 -4.86
N HIS A 55 7.16 -4.93 -3.56
CA HIS A 55 6.32 -4.17 -2.64
C HIS A 55 7.15 -3.19 -1.82
N LEU A 56 6.63 -1.97 -1.68
CA LEU A 56 7.19 -0.95 -0.80
C LEU A 56 6.25 -0.60 0.36
N ASN A 57 6.74 -0.79 1.58
CA ASN A 57 6.08 -0.32 2.80
C ASN A 57 6.45 1.15 3.06
N LEU A 58 5.56 2.07 2.70
CA LEU A 58 5.78 3.52 2.73
C LEU A 58 6.03 4.06 4.15
N LYS A 59 5.47 3.42 5.18
CA LYS A 59 5.76 3.79 6.57
C LYS A 59 7.23 3.62 6.93
N ARG A 60 7.98 2.72 6.26
CA ARG A 60 9.42 2.59 6.50
C ARG A 60 10.17 3.82 6.00
N ILE A 61 9.87 4.31 4.79
CA ILE A 61 10.49 5.54 4.25
C ILE A 61 10.10 6.72 5.12
N TRP A 62 8.81 6.92 5.38
CA TRP A 62 8.32 8.03 6.19
C TRP A 62 8.99 8.09 7.57
N ARG A 63 9.19 6.95 8.23
CA ARG A 63 9.91 6.88 9.52
C ARG A 63 11.40 7.22 9.40
N ARG A 64 12.05 6.82 8.31
CA ARG A 64 13.45 7.19 8.05
C ARG A 64 13.57 8.70 7.82
N THR A 65 12.69 9.29 7.01
CA THR A 65 12.67 10.73 6.73
C THR A 65 12.40 11.57 7.97
N THR A 66 11.47 11.14 8.83
CA THR A 66 11.03 11.93 9.99
C THR A 66 11.75 11.58 11.30
N GLY A 67 12.58 10.52 11.31
CA GLY A 67 13.22 10.01 12.52
C GLY A 67 12.26 9.34 13.53
N GLN A 68 11.01 9.09 13.14
CA GLN A 68 9.96 8.59 14.03
C GLN A 68 10.15 7.11 14.42
N LYS A 69 10.26 6.84 15.73
CA LYS A 69 10.58 5.50 16.26
C LYS A 69 9.38 4.70 16.79
N LYS A 70 8.21 5.31 17.00
CA LYS A 70 7.03 4.66 17.61
C LYS A 70 6.16 3.91 16.58
N LYS A 71 5.20 3.12 17.08
CA LYS A 71 4.16 2.46 16.27
C LYS A 71 3.17 3.52 15.73
N ASN A 72 3.59 4.25 14.71
CA ASN A 72 2.77 5.32 14.12
C ASN A 72 1.82 4.73 13.07
N GLY A 73 0.51 4.97 13.23
CA GLY A 73 -0.51 4.67 12.22
C GLY A 73 -0.57 5.74 11.13
N LEU A 74 -1.37 5.51 10.09
CA LEU A 74 -1.55 6.46 8.98
C LEU A 74 -2.06 7.81 9.47
N ALA A 75 -3.11 7.81 10.31
CA ALA A 75 -3.66 9.03 10.91
C ALA A 75 -2.62 9.85 11.69
N HIS A 76 -1.70 9.19 12.41
CA HIS A 76 -0.63 9.89 13.11
C HIS A 76 0.36 10.52 12.14
N ALA A 77 0.70 9.86 11.04
CA ALA A 77 1.61 10.40 10.05
C ALA A 77 1.02 11.62 9.31
N LEU A 78 -0.29 11.61 9.04
CA LEU A 78 -1.02 12.77 8.54
C LEU A 78 -0.97 13.92 9.54
N ALA A 79 -1.36 13.68 10.79
CA ALA A 79 -1.37 14.71 11.83
C ALA A 79 0.02 15.31 12.10
N PHE A 80 1.09 14.52 11.96
CA PHE A 80 2.47 15.01 12.08
C PHE A 80 2.79 16.10 11.03
N HIS A 81 2.18 16.02 9.85
CA HIS A 81 2.31 16.99 8.77
C HIS A 81 1.13 17.97 8.72
N GLU A 82 0.40 18.14 9.83
CA GLU A 82 -0.75 19.03 9.96
C GLU A 82 -1.89 18.71 8.97
N LEU A 83 -1.97 17.46 8.51
CA LEU A 83 -3.04 16.97 7.65
C LEU A 83 -4.10 16.25 8.47
N GLU A 84 -5.36 16.56 8.21
CA GLU A 84 -6.49 15.76 8.70
C GLU A 84 -6.71 14.54 7.81
N PHE A 85 -7.22 13.47 8.41
CA PHE A 85 -7.64 12.28 7.66
C PHE A 85 -8.90 12.61 6.85
N GLU A 86 -8.86 12.41 5.53
CA GLU A 86 -10.00 12.65 4.65
C GLU A 86 -10.78 11.35 4.39
N GLY A 87 -12.10 11.37 4.52
CA GLY A 87 -12.97 10.21 4.27
C GLY A 87 -13.18 9.31 5.50
N GLN A 88 -13.47 8.04 5.27
CA GLN A 88 -13.76 7.09 6.34
C GLN A 88 -12.52 6.25 6.68
N HIS A 89 -12.10 6.29 7.95
CA HIS A 89 -10.98 5.49 8.43
C HIS A 89 -11.22 3.99 8.19
N HIS A 90 -10.20 3.27 7.70
CA HIS A 90 -10.25 1.85 7.32
C HIS A 90 -11.04 1.52 6.05
N ARG A 91 -11.49 2.53 5.29
CA ARG A 91 -11.96 2.30 3.93
C ARG A 91 -10.75 2.32 3.01
N GLY A 92 -10.39 1.18 2.42
CA GLY A 92 -9.12 1.01 1.69
C GLY A 92 -8.84 2.09 0.64
N VAL A 93 -9.86 2.55 -0.10
CA VAL A 93 -9.70 3.64 -1.08
C VAL A 93 -9.39 5.00 -0.44
N ASP A 94 -9.98 5.30 0.72
CA ASP A 94 -9.73 6.56 1.43
C ASP A 94 -8.35 6.50 2.11
N ASP A 95 -7.96 5.35 2.65
CA ASP A 95 -6.60 5.12 3.14
C ASP A 95 -5.56 5.32 2.03
N ALA A 96 -5.77 4.75 0.84
CA ALA A 96 -4.88 4.94 -0.31
C ALA A 96 -4.73 6.42 -0.71
N ARG A 97 -5.85 7.17 -0.76
CA ARG A 97 -5.82 8.62 -1.04
C ARG A 97 -5.04 9.40 0.00
N ASN A 98 -5.22 9.08 1.28
CA ASN A 98 -4.47 9.74 2.35
C ASN A 98 -2.98 9.38 2.33
N ILE A 99 -2.62 8.15 1.97
CA ILE A 99 -1.23 7.74 1.80
C ILE A 99 -0.54 8.58 0.71
N VAL A 100 -1.23 8.83 -0.42
CA VAL A 100 -0.68 9.65 -1.52
C VAL A 100 -0.30 11.06 -1.05
N ARG A 101 -1.10 11.66 -0.14
CA ARG A 101 -0.84 12.99 0.42
C ARG A 101 0.46 13.05 1.26
N LEU A 102 0.95 11.89 1.74
CA LEU A 102 2.19 11.82 2.51
C LEU A 102 3.44 11.69 1.65
N LEU A 103 3.32 11.29 0.37
CA LEU A 103 4.45 11.03 -0.52
C LEU A 103 5.40 12.23 -0.70
N PRO A 104 4.91 13.49 -0.81
CA PRO A 104 5.80 14.65 -0.95
C PRO A 104 6.71 14.90 0.26
N PHE A 105 6.34 14.39 1.44
CA PHE A 105 7.14 14.56 2.67
C PHE A 105 8.17 13.45 2.87
N MET A 106 8.30 12.52 1.92
CA MET A 106 9.21 11.39 2.00
C MET A 106 10.51 11.69 1.25
N ASP A 107 11.63 11.42 1.90
CA ASP A 107 12.93 11.42 1.25
C ASP A 107 13.14 10.06 0.56
N TRP A 108 12.86 10.06 -0.75
CA TRP A 108 12.94 8.87 -1.61
C TRP A 108 14.36 8.36 -1.80
N SER A 109 15.40 9.15 -1.50
CA SER A 109 16.79 8.64 -1.51
C SER A 109 17.00 7.54 -0.45
N LEU A 110 16.13 7.50 0.57
CA LEU A 110 16.13 6.51 1.65
C LEU A 110 15.34 5.23 1.31
N GLU A 111 14.79 5.12 0.10
CA GLU A 111 14.07 3.93 -0.38
C GLU A 111 14.98 2.71 -0.50
N THR A 112 16.25 2.91 -0.88
CA THR A 112 17.20 1.83 -1.18
C THR A 112 17.21 0.75 -0.07
N GLY A 113 16.98 -0.51 -0.47
CA GLY A 113 16.93 -1.67 0.43
C GLY A 113 15.63 -1.83 1.23
N LEU A 114 14.54 -1.15 0.86
CA LEU A 114 13.23 -1.27 1.50
C LEU A 114 12.19 -2.04 0.70
N THR A 115 12.44 -2.24 -0.60
CA THR A 115 11.59 -3.05 -1.46
C THR A 115 11.86 -4.54 -1.20
N ASN A 116 10.78 -5.30 -1.10
CA ASN A 116 10.83 -6.74 -0.96
C ASN A 116 10.09 -7.34 -2.16
N LEU A 117 10.74 -8.22 -2.91
CA LEU A 117 10.05 -9.18 -3.79
C LEU A 117 9.19 -10.13 -2.94
#